data_AF-A0A7G6YK97-F1
#
_entry.id   AF-A0A7G6YK97-F1
#
_cell.length_a   1.000
_cell.length_b   1.000
_cell.length_c   1.000
_cell.angle_alpha   90.00
_cell.angle_beta   90.00
_cell.angle_gamma   90.00
#
_symmetry.space_group_name_H-M   'P 1'
#
loop_
_entity.id
_entity.type
_entity.pdbx_description
1 polymer ?
#
loop_
_entity_poly.entity_id
_entity_poly.type
_entity_poly.pdbx_seq_one_letter_code
_entity_poly.pdbx_strand_id
1 'polypeptide(L)' 'MAQSKPAVENLFQNEIYLEAILRQQAQQMVGRPGWPDTVAAIYQCLLNQIEADVSAGPCPR' A
#
# COMPACT_ATOMS: atom_id res chain seq x y z
N MET A 1 -4.61 17.44 -17.13
CA MET A 1 -4.66 16.97 -15.73
C MET A 1 -3.90 15.66 -15.69
N ALA A 2 -2.63 15.68 -15.26
CA ALA A 2 -1.87 14.44 -15.13
C ALA A 2 -2.44 13.68 -13.94
N GLN A 3 -3.24 12.65 -14.21
CA GLN A 3 -3.48 11.60 -13.22
C GLN A 3 -2.14 10.88 -13.07
N SER A 4 -1.28 11.40 -12.20
CA SER A 4 -0.10 10.68 -11.76
C SER A 4 -0.63 9.40 -11.13
N LYS A 5 -0.36 8.25 -11.77
CA LYS A 5 -0.39 6.97 -11.05
C LYS A 5 0.38 7.18 -9.73
N PRO A 6 -0.11 6.67 -8.59
CA PRO A 6 0.57 6.84 -7.32
C PRO A 6 2.06 6.54 -7.48
N ALA A 7 2.93 7.49 -7.13
CA ALA A 7 4.38 7.26 -7.21
C ALA A 7 4.80 6.01 -6.42
N VAL A 8 4.05 5.73 -5.34
CA VAL A 8 4.13 4.52 -4.53
C VAL A 8 3.74 3.28 -5.34
N GLU A 9 2.56 3.24 -5.96
CA GLU A 9 2.15 2.07 -6.77
C GLU A 9 3.16 1.76 -7.88
N ASN A 10 3.71 2.80 -8.52
CA ASN A 10 4.74 2.63 -9.54
C ASN A 10 6.07 2.11 -8.95
N LEU A 11 6.45 2.54 -7.74
CA LEU A 11 7.63 2.05 -7.05
C LEU A 11 7.48 0.57 -6.65
N PHE A 12 6.32 0.19 -6.11
CA PHE A 12 6.02 -1.20 -5.77
C PHE A 12 5.89 -2.10 -7.01
N GLN A 13 5.43 -1.59 -8.16
CA GLN A 13 5.43 -2.34 -9.42
C GLN A 13 6.82 -2.55 -10.03
N ASN A 14 7.76 -1.62 -9.80
CA ASN A 14 9.13 -1.72 -10.32
C ASN A 14 10.05 -2.55 -9.41
N GLU A 15 9.71 -2.66 -8.12
CA GLU A 15 10.49 -3.42 -7.13
C GLU A 15 9.74 -4.68 -6.67
N ILE A 16 10.00 -5.80 -7.36
CA ILE A 16 9.36 -7.12 -7.14
C ILE A 16 9.41 -7.54 -5.65
N TYR A 17 10.52 -7.25 -4.96
CA TYR A 17 10.67 -7.57 -3.54
C TYR A 17 9.73 -6.77 -2.65
N LEU A 18 9.55 -5.48 -2.94
CA LEU A 18 8.65 -4.61 -2.20
C LEU A 18 7.18 -5.01 -2.43
N GLU A 19 6.80 -5.35 -3.66
CA GLU A 19 5.46 -5.91 -3.93
C GLU A 19 5.22 -7.20 -3.14
N ALA A 20 6.18 -8.11 -3.14
CA ALA A 20 6.07 -9.39 -2.44
C ALA A 20 5.89 -9.20 -0.92
N ILE A 21 6.66 -8.29 -0.32
CA ILE A 21 6.54 -7.97 1.11
C ILE A 21 5.14 -7.42 1.42
N LEU A 22 4.65 -6.46 0.62
CA LEU A 22 3.35 -5.83 0.85
C LEU A 22 2.19 -6.81 0.67
N ARG A 23 2.28 -7.69 -0.34
CA ARG A 23 1.31 -8.78 -0.53
C ARG A 23 1.34 -9.80 0.60
N GLN A 24 2.53 -10.16 1.08
CA GLN A 24 2.67 -11.07 2.22
C GLN A 24 2.06 -10.45 3.48
N GLN A 25 2.29 -9.16 3.71
CA GLN A 25 1.66 -8.42 4.81
C GLN A 25 0.14 -8.41 4.63
N ALA A 26 -0.38 -8.20 3.42
CA ALA A 26 -1.80 -8.27 3.16
C ALA A 26 -2.40 -9.64 3.50
N GLN A 27 -1.71 -10.73 3.16
CA GLN A 27 -2.14 -12.09 3.52
C GLN A 27 -2.22 -12.32 5.04
N GLN A 28 -1.28 -11.78 5.82
CA GLN A 28 -1.27 -11.90 7.28
C GLN A 28 -2.42 -11.13 7.98
N MET A 29 -3.04 -10.21 7.26
CA MET A 29 -4.10 -9.33 7.78
C MET A 29 -5.50 -9.80 7.38
N VAL A 30 -5.61 -10.76 6.45
CA VAL A 30 -6.90 -11.36 6.06
C VAL A 30 -7.56 -11.98 7.29
N GLY A 31 -8.84 -11.67 7.49
CA GLY A 31 -9.61 -12.16 8.63
C GLY A 31 -9.32 -11.46 9.96
N ARG A 32 -8.47 -10.42 9.97
CA ARG A 32 -8.35 -9.55 11.14
C ARG A 32 -9.54 -8.57 11.19
N PRO A 33 -10.14 -8.36 12.37
CA PRO A 33 -11.20 -7.37 12.53
C PRO A 33 -10.70 -5.97 12.16
N GLY A 34 -11.49 -5.26 11.35
CA GLY A 34 -11.15 -3.93 10.84
C GLY A 34 -10.37 -3.91 9.53
N TRP A 35 -10.06 -5.08 8.95
CA TRP A 35 -9.44 -5.21 7.63
C TRP A 35 -10.38 -5.91 6.64
N PRO A 36 -10.25 -5.63 5.33
CA PRO A 36 -11.03 -6.32 4.30
C PRO A 36 -10.81 -7.83 4.29
N ASP A 37 -11.81 -8.59 3.83
CA ASP A 37 -11.75 -10.07 3.80
C ASP A 37 -10.90 -10.65 2.66
N THR A 38 -10.36 -9.80 1.78
CA THR A 38 -9.55 -10.25 0.64
C THR A 38 -8.18 -9.63 0.64
N VAL A 39 -7.17 -10.42 0.25
CA VAL A 39 -5.78 -9.98 0.11
C VAL A 39 -5.67 -8.77 -0.82
N ALA A 40 -6.42 -8.78 -1.93
CA ALA A 40 -6.39 -7.69 -2.90
C ALA A 40 -6.89 -6.36 -2.31
N ALA A 41 -7.99 -6.38 -1.56
CA ALA A 41 -8.51 -5.18 -0.92
C ALA A 41 -7.60 -4.68 0.21
N ILE A 42 -7.01 -5.59 0.99
CA ILE A 42 -6.01 -5.22 2.02
C ILE A 42 -4.79 -4.60 1.37
N TYR A 43 -4.26 -5.21 0.30
CA TYR A 43 -3.11 -4.70 -0.44
C TYR A 43 -3.35 -3.28 -0.96
N GLN A 44 -4.52 -3.02 -1.54
CA GLN A 44 -4.89 -1.68 -1.98
C GLN A 44 -4.99 -0.69 -0.81
N CYS A 45 -5.53 -1.11 0.33
CA CYS A 45 -5.57 -0.29 1.54
C CYS A 45 -4.17 0.08 2.04
N LEU A 46 -3.24 -0.88 2.04
CA LEU A 46 -1.85 -0.65 2.44
C LEU A 46 -1.14 0.31 1.47
N LEU A 47 -1.33 0.14 0.16
CA LEU A 47 -0.80 1.07 -0.84
C LEU A 47 -1.30 2.50 -0.60
N ASN A 48 -2.60 2.67 -0.38
CA ASN A 48 -3.20 3.98 -0.14
C ASN A 48 -2.69 4.61 1.17
N GLN A 49 -2.46 3.80 2.23
CA GLN A 49 -1.88 4.30 3.49
C GLN A 49 -0.44 4.79 3.28
N ILE A 50 0.40 4.00 2.59
CA ILE A 50 1.77 4.39 2.29
C ILE A 50 1.80 5.65 1.43
N GLU A 51 0.90 5.75 0.44
CA GLU A 51 0.76 6.95 -0.37
C GLU A 51 0.35 8.16 0.47
N ALA A 52 -0.58 8.01 1.39
CA ALA A 52 -0.99 9.08 2.29
C ALA A 52 0.16 9.51 3.21
N ASP A 53 0.94 8.58 3.77
CA ASP A 53 2.09 8.87 4.63
C ASP A 53 3.22 9.59 3.87
N VAL A 54 3.53 9.14 2.64
CA VAL A 54 4.54 9.78 1.79
C VAL A 54 4.05 11.16 1.33
N SER A 55 2.77 11.30 0.97
CA SER A 55 2.18 12.55 0.48
C SER A 55 1.93 13.57 1.59
N ALA A 56 1.72 13.13 2.84
CA ALA A 56 1.61 13.99 4.00
C ALA A 56 2.95 14.67 4.36
N GLY A 57 4.06 14.23 3.74
CA GLY A 57 5.41 14.70 4.05
C GLY A 57 5.89 14.18 5.41
N PRO A 58 7.19 14.31 5.74
CA PRO A 58 7.68 13.96 7.07
C PRO A 58 6.90 14.79 8.09
N CYS A 59 6.15 14.12 8.98
CA CYS A 59 5.52 14.76 10.12
C CYS A 59 6.52 15.72 10.77
N PRO A 60 6.14 16.99 11.06
CA PRO A 60 6.99 17.85 11.86
C PRO A 60 7.20 17.16 13.21
N ARG A 61 8.45 16.80 13.52
CA ARG A 61 8.83 16.30 14.83
C ARG A 61 9.33 17.45 15.68
#